data_AF-A0A7W9UIL8-F1
#
_entry.id   AF-A0A7W9UIL8-F1
#
_cell.length_a   1.000
_cell.length_b   1.000
_cell.length_c   1.000
_cell.angle_alpha   90.00
_cell.angle_beta   90.00
_cell.angle_gamma   90.00
#
_symmetry.space_group_name_H-M   'P 1'
#
loop_
_entity.id
_entity.type
_entity.pdbx_description
1 polymer ?
#
loop_
_entity_poly.entity_id
_entity_poly.type
_entity_poly.pdbx_seq_one_letter_code
_entity_poly.pdbx_strand_id
1 'polypeptide(L)'
;MGIVATDWLITSDVALEVAFRIDLPGPDRGRWVLSYLPAECRFTRAEALVGVVLAEMVVLELEGSDDDWDGEMAAAYAAELGLSLNDALCLLALRGFPLTEGGDDAEPETVPPCTTGGRR
;
A
#
# COMPACT_ATOMS: atom_id res chain seq x y z
N MET A 1 12.95 5.96 -9.95
CA MET A 1 11.58 5.56 -9.63
C MET A 1 10.67 6.04 -10.72
N GLY A 2 9.70 5.23 -11.12
CA GLY A 2 8.92 5.44 -12.32
C GLY A 2 7.50 4.99 -12.12
N ILE A 3 6.59 5.95 -12.03
CA ILE A 3 5.17 5.67 -12.08
C ILE A 3 4.77 5.32 -13.52
N VAL A 4 4.11 4.17 -13.67
CA VAL A 4 3.55 3.71 -14.93
C VAL A 4 2.04 3.95 -14.91
N ALA A 5 1.55 4.81 -15.80
CA ALA A 5 0.15 5.16 -15.92
C ALA A 5 -0.42 4.72 -17.28
N THR A 6 -1.33 3.76 -17.27
CA THR A 6 -2.12 3.35 -18.43
C THR A 6 -3.52 3.99 -18.41
N ASP A 7 -4.42 3.54 -19.27
CA ASP A 7 -5.81 3.99 -19.29
C ASP A 7 -6.65 3.45 -18.12
N TRP A 8 -6.22 2.35 -17.49
CA TRP A 8 -7.02 1.59 -16.52
C TRP A 8 -6.28 1.22 -15.23
N LEU A 9 -4.95 1.40 -15.22
CA LEU A 9 -4.08 1.07 -14.09
C LEU A 9 -2.96 2.10 -13.95
N ILE A 10 -2.70 2.56 -12.72
CA ILE A 10 -1.53 3.34 -12.34
C ILE A 10 -0.78 2.56 -11.25
N THR A 11 0.51 2.34 -11.44
CA THR A 11 1.37 1.57 -10.52
C THR A 11 2.70 2.31 -10.28
N SER A 12 3.34 2.03 -9.16
CA SER A 12 4.71 2.43 -8.85
C SER A 12 5.64 1.20 -8.89
N ASP A 13 6.93 1.40 -9.17
CA ASP A 13 7.98 0.38 -8.99
C ASP A 13 8.50 0.30 -7.53
N VAL A 14 7.97 1.16 -6.65
CA VAL A 14 8.37 1.34 -5.25
C VAL A 14 7.25 0.90 -4.32
N ALA A 15 6.07 1.52 -4.48
CA ALA A 15 4.89 1.21 -3.70
C ALA A 15 4.15 0.02 -4.33
N LEU A 16 3.65 -0.88 -3.48
CA LEU A 16 2.78 -1.97 -3.91
C LEU A 16 1.35 -1.48 -4.22
N GLU A 17 1.09 -0.23 -3.86
CA GLU A 17 -0.17 0.48 -4.01
C GLU A 17 -0.40 0.90 -5.45
N VAL A 18 -1.65 0.76 -5.87
CA VAL A 18 -2.06 0.94 -7.25
C VAL A 18 -3.39 1.69 -7.32
N ALA A 19 -3.63 2.35 -8.44
CA ALA A 19 -4.93 2.92 -8.75
C ALA A 19 -5.59 2.19 -9.91
N PHE A 20 -6.87 1.85 -9.77
CA PHE A 20 -7.67 1.18 -10.80
C PHE A 20 -8.78 2.09 -11.30
N ARG A 21 -9.04 2.06 -12.61
CA ARG A 21 -10.23 2.71 -13.18
C ARG A 21 -11.45 1.79 -13.06
N ILE A 22 -12.57 2.33 -12.61
CA ILE A 22 -13.86 1.64 -12.60
C ILE A 22 -14.44 1.66 -14.01
N ASP A 23 -14.42 0.52 -14.70
CA ASP A 23 -15.02 0.37 -16.04
C ASP A 23 -16.39 -0.30 -16.03
N LEU A 24 -16.92 -0.62 -14.85
CA LEU A 24 -18.27 -1.16 -14.69
C LEU A 24 -19.34 -0.12 -15.04
N PRO A 25 -20.47 -0.53 -15.65
CA PRO A 25 -21.59 0.37 -15.89
C PRO A 25 -22.13 0.96 -14.59
N GLY A 26 -22.26 2.29 -14.53
CA GLY A 26 -22.77 2.97 -13.35
C GLY A 26 -22.34 4.45 -13.29
N PRO A 27 -22.77 5.18 -12.25
CA PRO A 27 -22.43 6.58 -12.05
C PRO A 27 -20.92 6.81 -11.84
N ASP A 28 -20.21 5.79 -11.36
CA ASP A 28 -18.78 5.85 -11.07
C ASP A 28 -17.89 5.42 -12.25
N ARG A 29 -18.48 5.10 -13.40
CA ARG A 29 -17.70 4.67 -14.57
C ARG A 29 -16.69 5.75 -14.96
N GLY A 30 -15.44 5.34 -15.14
CA GLY A 30 -14.31 6.22 -15.44
C GLY A 30 -13.68 6.90 -14.23
N ARG A 31 -14.23 6.71 -13.03
CA ARG A 31 -13.59 7.12 -11.77
C ARG A 31 -12.49 6.13 -11.39
N TRP A 32 -11.61 6.59 -10.51
CA TRP A 32 -10.47 5.83 -10.02
C TRP A 32 -10.64 5.52 -8.54
N VAL A 33 -10.06 4.39 -8.14
CA VAL A 33 -9.94 3.95 -6.75
C VAL A 33 -8.49 3.66 -6.45
N LEU A 34 -8.05 4.00 -5.25
CA LEU A 34 -6.70 3.72 -4.75
C LEU A 34 -6.76 2.48 -3.87
N SER A 35 -5.81 1.56 -4.05
CA SER A 35 -5.85 0.25 -3.38
C SER A 35 -5.85 0.37 -1.86
N TYR A 36 -5.20 1.39 -1.29
CA TYR A 36 -5.05 1.59 0.15
C TYR A 36 -6.15 2.47 0.78
N LEU A 37 -7.09 2.99 -0.01
CA LEU A 37 -8.21 3.79 0.48
C LEU A 37 -9.52 2.99 0.48
N PRO A 38 -10.53 3.43 1.25
CA PRO A 38 -11.87 2.85 1.18
C PRO A 38 -12.40 2.81 -0.26
N ALA A 39 -13.03 1.68 -0.61
CA ALA A 39 -13.49 1.41 -1.96
C ALA A 39 -14.69 2.27 -2.39
N GLU A 40 -15.18 3.17 -1.53
CA GLU A 40 -16.21 4.18 -1.79
C GLU A 40 -15.60 5.51 -2.28
N CYS A 41 -14.32 5.75 -2.03
CA CYS A 41 -13.63 6.96 -2.50
C CYS A 41 -13.51 6.94 -4.03
N ARG A 42 -13.87 8.06 -4.69
CA ARG A 42 -13.90 8.18 -6.15
C ARG A 42 -13.03 9.33 -6.59
N PHE A 43 -12.03 9.02 -7.39
CA PHE A 43 -11.05 10.00 -7.84
C PHE A 43 -11.12 10.24 -9.35
N THR A 44 -10.67 11.41 -9.75
CA THR A 44 -10.22 11.68 -11.11
C THR A 44 -8.91 10.96 -11.39
N ARG A 45 -8.50 10.90 -12.67
CA ARG A 45 -7.19 10.32 -13.04
C ARG A 45 -6.02 11.08 -12.41
N ALA A 46 -6.13 12.40 -12.27
CA ALA A 46 -5.10 13.24 -11.71
C ALA A 46 -4.93 12.96 -10.21
N GLU A 47 -6.02 12.96 -9.44
CA GLU A 47 -6.01 12.59 -8.02
C GLU A 47 -5.50 11.16 -7.81
N ALA A 48 -5.89 10.21 -8.68
CA ALA A 48 -5.38 8.85 -8.61
C ALA A 48 -3.86 8.76 -8.82
N LEU A 49 -3.31 9.59 -9.71
CA LEU A 49 -1.86 9.70 -9.89
C LEU A 49 -1.20 10.25 -8.61
N VAL A 50 -1.77 11.33 -8.05
CA VAL A 50 -1.31 11.94 -6.80
C VAL A 50 -1.31 10.93 -5.65
N GLY A 51 -2.32 10.07 -5.55
CA GLY A 51 -2.35 9.02 -4.53
C GLY A 51 -1.27 7.95 -4.67
N VAL A 52 -0.93 7.56 -5.90
CA VAL A 52 0.20 6.62 -6.12
C VAL A 52 1.53 7.30 -5.79
N VAL A 53 1.72 8.57 -6.17
CA VAL A 53 2.91 9.35 -5.78
C VAL A 53 3.02 9.47 -4.26
N LEU A 54 1.92 9.79 -3.57
CA LEU A 54 1.89 9.90 -2.12
C LEU A 54 2.27 8.56 -1.45
N ALA A 55 1.76 7.44 -1.96
CA ALA A 55 2.12 6.13 -1.44
C ALA A 55 3.62 5.84 -1.60
N GLU A 56 4.20 6.17 -2.76
CA GLU A 56 5.64 6.06 -3.02
C GLU A 56 6.47 6.89 -2.04
N MET A 57 6.11 8.17 -1.83
CA MET A 57 6.80 9.05 -0.88
C MET A 57 6.77 8.47 0.55
N VAL A 58 5.61 7.99 0.99
CA VAL A 58 5.44 7.43 2.34
C VAL A 58 6.25 6.14 2.52
N VAL A 59 6.25 5.24 1.53
CA VAL A 59 7.01 3.99 1.61
C VAL A 59 8.51 4.28 1.71
N LEU A 60 9.01 5.22 0.91
CA LEU A 60 10.41 5.65 0.92
C LEU A 60 10.87 6.17 2.30
N GLU A 61 10.06 7.04 2.91
CA GLU A 61 10.30 7.58 4.25
C GLU A 61 10.30 6.46 5.30
N LEU A 62 9.32 5.56 5.22
CA LEU A 62 9.19 4.43 6.15
C LEU A 62 10.36 3.44 6.06
N GLU A 63 10.93 3.25 4.87
CA GLU A 63 12.11 2.41 4.65
C GLU A 63 13.42 3.11 5.09
N GLY A 64 13.35 4.37 5.54
CA GLY A 64 14.52 5.16 5.90
C GLY A 64 15.48 5.37 4.72
N SER A 65 14.93 5.32 3.51
CA SER A 65 15.67 5.27 2.26
C SER A 65 15.81 6.64 1.59
N ASP A 66 15.17 7.67 2.14
CA ASP A 66 15.13 9.01 1.58
C ASP A 66 15.73 10.05 2.53
N ASP A 67 16.82 10.71 2.11
CA ASP A 67 17.39 11.87 2.80
C ASP A 67 16.58 13.15 2.53
N ASP A 68 15.63 13.11 1.58
CA ASP A 68 14.88 14.26 1.05
C ASP A 68 13.35 14.15 1.27
N TRP A 69 12.90 13.58 2.40
CA TRP A 69 11.48 13.55 2.75
C TRP A 69 10.86 14.96 2.76
N ASP A 70 10.01 15.23 1.77
CA ASP A 70 9.24 16.45 1.66
C ASP A 70 7.85 16.26 2.28
N GLY A 71 7.78 16.43 3.60
CA GLY A 71 6.54 16.32 4.36
C GLY A 71 5.50 17.38 4.01
N GLU A 72 5.90 18.54 3.47
CA GLU A 72 4.96 19.59 3.04
C GLU A 72 4.26 19.16 1.74
N MET A 73 5.02 18.65 0.77
CA MET A 73 4.46 18.09 -0.45
C MET A 73 3.59 16.86 -0.18
N ALA A 74 4.01 15.97 0.71
CA ALA A 74 3.20 14.82 1.12
C ALA A 74 1.87 15.27 1.76
N ALA A 75 1.89 16.30 2.60
CA ALA A 75 0.68 16.86 3.19
C ALA A 75 -0.24 17.51 2.15
N ALA A 76 0.31 18.20 1.16
CA ALA A 76 -0.45 18.78 0.06
C ALA A 76 -1.15 17.69 -0.77
N TYR A 77 -0.43 16.62 -1.13
CA TYR A 77 -1.00 15.48 -1.85
C TYR A 77 -2.05 14.73 -1.04
N ALA A 78 -1.87 14.55 0.27
CA ALA A 78 -2.90 13.98 1.12
C ALA A 78 -4.17 14.85 1.14
N ALA A 79 -4.00 16.17 1.21
CA ALA A 79 -5.12 17.12 1.19
C ALA A 79 -5.88 17.10 -0.15
N GLU A 80 -5.19 16.93 -1.28
CA GLU A 80 -5.84 16.74 -2.60
C GLU A 80 -6.74 15.50 -2.64
N LEU A 81 -6.45 14.48 -1.83
CA LEU A 81 -7.28 13.28 -1.69
C LEU A 81 -8.36 13.41 -0.62
N GLY A 82 -8.45 14.56 0.06
CA GLY A 82 -9.36 14.78 1.18
C GLY A 82 -8.95 14.06 2.46
N LEU A 83 -7.67 13.76 2.63
CA LEU A 83 -7.09 13.07 3.78
C LEU A 83 -6.17 14.00 4.57
N SER A 84 -5.95 13.71 5.85
CA SER A 84 -4.76 14.21 6.51
C SER A 84 -3.55 13.35 6.15
N LEU A 85 -2.34 13.93 6.20
CA LEU A 85 -1.11 13.16 6.02
C LEU A 85 -1.03 11.99 7.00
N ASN A 86 -1.47 12.20 8.25
CA ASN A 86 -1.49 11.16 9.26
C ASN A 86 -2.42 9.99 8.89
N ASP A 87 -3.58 10.25 8.31
CA ASP A 87 -4.49 9.19 7.85
C ASP A 87 -3.86 8.37 6.72
N ALA A 88 -3.20 9.04 5.77
CA ALA A 88 -2.48 8.37 4.69
C ALA A 88 -1.35 7.47 5.23
N LEU A 89 -0.54 7.98 6.16
CA LEU A 89 0.51 7.22 6.84
C LEU A 89 -0.06 5.98 7.55
N CYS A 90 -1.15 6.14 8.32
CA CYS A 90 -1.77 5.01 9.01
C CYS A 90 -2.30 3.94 8.05
N LEU A 91 -2.99 4.34 6.98
CA LEU A 91 -3.56 3.41 6.00
C LEU A 91 -2.47 2.62 5.26
N LEU A 92 -1.34 3.27 4.94
CA LEU A 92 -0.20 2.65 4.26
C LEU A 92 0.62 1.75 5.20
N ALA A 93 0.86 2.19 6.45
CA ALA A 93 1.58 1.39 7.44
C ALA A 93 0.86 0.07 7.75
N LEU A 94 -0.47 0.05 7.77
CA LEU A 94 -1.26 -1.17 7.99
C LEU A 94 -1.09 -2.22 6.88
N ARG A 95 -0.55 -1.85 5.71
CA ARG A 95 -0.30 -2.76 4.58
C ARG A 95 1.15 -3.13 4.39
N GLY A 96 2.07 -2.20 4.65
CA GLY A 96 3.49 -2.35 4.35
C GLY A 96 4.29 -3.12 5.39
N PHE A 97 3.78 -3.27 6.61
CA PHE A 97 4.53 -3.95 7.67
C PHE A 97 3.92 -5.31 7.96
N PRO A 98 4.62 -6.43 7.65
CA PRO A 98 4.44 -7.57 8.53
C PRO A 98 4.69 -7.03 9.93
N LEU A 99 3.72 -7.21 10.84
CA LEU A 99 4.04 -7.14 12.25
C LEU A 99 5.23 -8.07 12.39
N THR A 100 6.42 -7.52 12.58
CA THR A 100 7.55 -8.29 13.06
C THR A 100 7.09 -8.73 14.43
N GLU A 101 6.39 -9.88 14.49
CA GLU A 101 6.40 -10.69 15.68
C GLU A 101 7.87 -10.71 16.07
N GLY A 102 8.18 -10.22 17.27
CA GLY A 102 9.52 -10.26 17.81
C GLY A 102 10.01 -11.70 17.73
N GLY A 103 10.73 -12.01 16.65
CA GLY A 103 11.47 -13.23 16.46
C GLY A 103 12.66 -13.12 17.37
N ASP A 104 12.42 -13.47 18.64
CA ASP A 104 13.45 -14.06 19.47
C ASP A 104 14.11 -15.16 18.62
N ASP A 105 15.41 -15.02 18.42
CA ASP A 105 16.26 -16.03 17.83
C ASP A 105 16.12 -17.33 18.64
N ALA A 106 15.20 -18.22 18.25
CA ALA A 106 15.15 -19.58 18.75
C ALA A 106 14.86 -20.53 17.58
N GLU A 107 15.89 -21.28 17.21
CA GLU A 107 15.94 -22.37 16.24
C GLU A 107 14.64 -23.20 16.18
N PRO A 108 14.21 -23.65 14.98
CA PRO A 108 13.13 -24.62 14.88
C PRO A 108 13.61 -25.95 15.47
N GLU A 109 13.23 -26.24 16.72
CA GLU A 109 13.38 -27.58 17.28
C GLU A 109 12.66 -28.58 16.36
N THR A 110 13.44 -29.49 15.80
CA THR A 110 12.96 -30.60 14.99
C THR A 110 12.00 -31.46 15.82
N VAL A 111 10.71 -31.33 15.55
CA VAL A 111 9.67 -32.20 16.10
C VAL A 111 9.99 -33.64 15.65
N PRO A 112 10.20 -34.62 16.56
CA PRO A 112 10.44 -35.99 16.15
C PRO A 112 9.15 -36.57 15.52
N PRO A 113 9.25 -37.40 14.46
CA PRO A 113 8.08 -37.93 13.79
C PRO A 113 7.30 -38.85 14.73
N CYS A 114 6.00 -38.57 14.88
CA CYS A 114 5.02 -39.43 15.53
C CYS A 114 5.12 -40.87 15.00
N THR A 115 5.64 -41.78 15.83
CA THR A 115 5.63 -43.21 15.55
C THR A 115 4.19 -43.73 15.59
N THR A 116 3.59 -43.86 14.40
CA THR A 116 2.34 -44.61 14.22
C THR A 116 2.68 -46.08 14.00
N GLY A 117 2.15 -46.95 14.87
CA GLY A 117 1.94 -48.36 14.53
C GLY A 117 2.65 -49.38 15.42
N GLY A 118 1.98 -49.79 16.50
CA GLY A 118 2.30 -51.00 17.25
C GLY A 118 1.06 -51.88 17.37
N ARG A 119 0.84 -52.76 16.38
CA ARG A 119 -0.06 -53.92 16.49
C ARG A 119 0.44 -54.84 17.60
N ARG A 120 -0.45 -55.25 18.51
CA ARG A 120 -0.63 -56.66 18.93
C ARG A 120 -1.92 -56.82 19.72
#